data_AF-A0A8S9LW98-F1
#
_entry.id   AF-A0A8S9LW98-F1
#
_cell.length_a   1.000
_cell.length_b   1.000
_cell.length_c   1.000
_cell.angle_alpha   90.00
_cell.angle_beta   90.00
_cell.angle_gamma   90.00
#
_symmetry.space_group_name_H-M   'P 1'
#
loop_
_entity.id
_entity.type
_entity.pdbx_description
1 polymer ?
#
loop_
_entity_poly.entity_id
_entity_poly.type
_entity_poly.pdbx_seq_one_letter_code
_entity_poly.pdbx_strand_id
1 'polypeptide(L)'
;MVLAPLVIDSIYSYASMRDGEKLLIVALTVWRIVHGQIWISVSRYLTAKGAKRIVNKSIEFDQVDRERTWDDQVIFNSLVIYLLKLYVLGTNTLPFWRLDGMALVVLLHVGPVEFIYYWFHRALHHHFLYSRYHSHHHSSIVTEPITAVVHPFAEHISYTIIVAGIPIVTTFLCGTVSHVSIFLYISYIDFMNSMGHCNIELIPRSFFSLFPPLKYLLYTPSFHSLHHTQFRTNYALTMPIYDYMYGTNDKSSDSLYETSLEQEEEKPDAIHLTHLTSLDSIYHFRLGFSSLSSHPLSSRCYLVLMRPFTIIISFILTSFSSRAFVFERNRFRDLTIHSHLLPKFSSHVCFYSLFSNL
;
A
#
# COMPACT_ATOMS: atom_id res chain seq x y z
N MET A 1 11.54 -14.22 -10.03
CA MET A 1 11.65 -15.50 -10.79
C MET A 1 10.52 -16.47 -10.45
N VAL A 2 9.99 -16.50 -9.22
CA VAL A 2 8.95 -17.45 -8.76
C VAL A 2 7.66 -17.42 -9.61
N LEU A 3 7.17 -16.23 -9.99
CA LEU A 3 5.94 -16.09 -10.78
C LEU A 3 6.13 -16.29 -12.30
N ALA A 4 7.37 -16.44 -12.78
CA ALA A 4 7.63 -16.52 -14.23
C ALA A 4 6.93 -17.72 -14.91
N PRO A 5 6.94 -18.95 -14.34
CA PRO A 5 6.21 -20.07 -14.91
C PRO A 5 4.69 -19.81 -14.99
N LEU A 6 4.12 -19.18 -13.96
CA LEU A 6 2.71 -18.79 -13.92
C LEU A 6 2.36 -17.83 -15.06
N VAL A 7 3.19 -16.81 -15.26
CA VAL A 7 2.99 -15.82 -16.33
C VAL A 7 3.10 -16.48 -17.70
N ILE A 8 4.11 -17.32 -17.92
CA ILE A 8 4.30 -18.04 -19.18
C ILE A 8 3.11 -18.96 -19.48
N ASP A 9 2.69 -19.77 -18.50
CA ASP A 9 1.53 -20.66 -18.67
C ASP A 9 0.23 -19.87 -18.92
N SER A 10 0.04 -18.74 -18.24
CA SER A 10 -1.13 -17.88 -18.43
C SER A 10 -1.18 -17.29 -19.84
N ILE A 11 -0.05 -16.78 -20.34
CA ILE A 11 0.08 -16.25 -21.71
C ILE A 11 -0.14 -17.36 -22.73
N TYR A 12 0.47 -18.53 -22.52
CA TYR A 12 0.31 -19.68 -23.41
C TYR A 12 -1.14 -20.18 -23.43
N SER A 13 -1.78 -20.31 -22.26
CA SER A 13 -3.18 -20.73 -22.13
C SER A 13 -4.14 -19.75 -22.81
N TYR A 14 -3.87 -18.45 -22.72
CA TYR A 14 -4.63 -17.42 -23.43
C TYR A 14 -4.42 -17.49 -24.94
N ALA A 15 -3.16 -17.54 -25.40
CA ALA A 15 -2.82 -17.59 -26.83
C ALA A 15 -3.32 -18.87 -27.53
N SER A 16 -3.38 -19.98 -26.80
CA SER A 16 -3.93 -21.25 -27.28
C SER A 16 -5.45 -21.39 -27.07
N MET A 17 -6.13 -20.32 -26.60
CA MET A 17 -7.57 -20.27 -26.33
C MET A 17 -8.06 -21.37 -25.36
N ARG A 18 -7.18 -21.89 -24.50
CA ARG A 18 -7.49 -22.94 -23.53
C ARG A 18 -8.18 -22.40 -22.29
N ASP A 19 -7.62 -21.33 -21.73
CA ASP A 19 -8.10 -20.72 -20.49
C ASP A 19 -7.56 -19.29 -20.36
N GLY A 20 -8.42 -18.30 -20.59
CA GLY A 20 -8.07 -16.89 -20.46
C GLY A 20 -8.10 -16.35 -19.03
N GLU A 21 -8.70 -17.06 -18.08
CA GLU A 21 -8.89 -16.56 -16.71
C GLU A 21 -7.59 -16.53 -15.91
N LYS A 22 -6.64 -17.40 -16.27
CA LYS A 22 -5.29 -17.35 -15.71
C LYS A 22 -4.61 -15.98 -15.92
N LEU A 23 -4.89 -15.32 -17.05
CA LEU A 23 -4.38 -13.99 -17.32
C LEU A 23 -4.98 -12.93 -16.39
N LEU A 24 -6.22 -13.11 -15.92
CA LEU A 24 -6.85 -12.22 -14.93
C LEU A 24 -6.17 -12.33 -13.56
N ILE A 25 -5.65 -13.51 -13.19
CA ILE A 25 -4.85 -13.69 -11.97
C ILE A 25 -3.53 -12.92 -12.08
N VAL A 26 -2.87 -13.00 -13.24
CA VAL A 26 -1.66 -12.21 -13.52
C VAL A 26 -1.97 -10.71 -13.49
N ALA A 27 -3.07 -10.28 -14.11
CA ALA A 27 -3.50 -8.89 -14.12
C ALA A 27 -3.78 -8.36 -12.70
N LEU A 28 -4.48 -9.14 -11.87
CA LEU A 28 -4.69 -8.84 -10.46
C LEU A 28 -3.35 -8.73 -9.71
N THR A 29 -2.43 -9.66 -9.94
CA THR A 29 -1.09 -9.63 -9.31
C THR A 29 -0.34 -8.34 -9.65
N VAL A 30 -0.30 -7.97 -10.93
CA VAL A 30 0.33 -6.73 -11.40
C VAL A 30 -0.37 -5.52 -10.80
N TRP A 31 -1.70 -5.52 -10.75
CA TRP A 31 -2.49 -4.45 -10.13
C TRP A 31 -2.10 -4.25 -8.66
N ARG A 32 -2.02 -5.32 -7.86
CA ARG A 32 -1.63 -5.22 -6.44
C ARG A 32 -0.25 -4.61 -6.24
N ILE A 33 0.73 -5.00 -7.08
CA ILE A 33 2.09 -4.42 -7.05
C ILE A 33 2.06 -2.93 -7.41
N VAL A 34 1.36 -2.56 -8.48
CA VAL A 34 1.24 -1.16 -8.92
C VAL A 34 0.51 -0.33 -7.87
N HIS A 35 -0.59 -0.84 -7.32
CA HIS A 35 -1.37 -0.20 -6.27
C HIS A 35 -0.52 0.05 -5.02
N GLY A 36 0.22 -0.96 -4.53
CA GLY A 36 1.14 -0.81 -3.41
C GLY A 36 2.22 0.23 -3.69
N GLN A 37 2.84 0.20 -4.87
CA GLN A 37 3.86 1.19 -5.24
C GLN A 37 3.30 2.62 -5.31
N ILE A 38 2.08 2.81 -5.82
CA ILE A 38 1.41 4.14 -5.81
C ILE A 38 1.26 4.63 -4.37
N TRP A 39 0.78 3.79 -3.46
CA TRP A 39 0.62 4.15 -2.06
C TRP A 39 1.93 4.50 -1.37
N ILE A 40 3.01 3.72 -1.61
CA ILE A 40 4.35 4.03 -1.11
C ILE A 40 4.79 5.41 -1.61
N SER A 41 4.66 5.67 -2.91
CA SER A 41 5.04 6.95 -3.51
C SER A 41 4.26 8.12 -2.92
N VAL A 42 2.94 7.97 -2.75
CA VAL A 42 2.06 9.00 -2.16
C VAL A 42 2.39 9.25 -0.69
N SER A 43 2.50 8.20 0.12
CA SER A 43 2.83 8.31 1.54
C SER A 43 4.19 8.97 1.76
N ARG A 44 5.22 8.58 0.98
CA ARG A 44 6.55 9.21 1.05
C ARG A 44 6.55 10.66 0.61
N TYR A 45 5.79 11.00 -0.42
CA TYR A 45 5.64 12.38 -0.87
C TYR A 45 5.00 13.27 0.21
N LEU A 46 3.90 12.81 0.80
CA LEU A 46 3.21 13.53 1.86
C LEU A 46 4.07 13.63 3.13
N THR A 47 4.80 12.56 3.46
CA THR A 47 5.77 12.55 4.57
C THR A 47 6.91 13.54 4.32
N ALA A 48 7.40 13.66 3.08
CA ALA A 48 8.44 14.61 2.73
C ALA A 48 7.96 16.08 2.82
N LYS A 49 6.70 16.36 2.49
CA LYS A 49 6.06 17.67 2.73
C LYS A 49 5.85 17.96 4.22
N GLY A 50 5.63 16.92 5.00
CA GLY A 50 5.48 16.98 6.43
C GLY A 50 4.10 17.40 6.95
N ALA A 51 3.12 17.60 6.07
CA ALA A 51 1.74 17.91 6.43
C ALA A 51 0.96 16.68 6.88
N LYS A 52 0.02 16.89 7.81
CA LYS A 52 -0.94 15.89 8.31
C LYS A 52 -0.35 14.58 8.82
N ARG A 53 0.83 14.64 9.43
CA ARG A 53 1.52 13.45 9.93
C ARG A 53 0.90 12.98 11.23
N ILE A 54 1.04 11.69 11.51
CA ILE A 54 0.57 11.12 12.78
C ILE A 54 1.75 10.92 13.72
N VAL A 55 2.76 10.17 13.28
CA VAL A 55 3.99 9.93 14.04
C VAL A 55 5.13 10.79 13.50
N ASN A 56 5.65 11.68 14.34
CA ASN A 56 6.79 12.54 14.00
C ASN A 56 8.13 11.91 14.39
N LYS A 57 8.48 10.79 13.73
CA LYS A 57 9.77 10.10 13.87
C LYS A 57 10.35 9.76 12.50
N SER A 58 11.68 9.56 12.43
CA SER A 58 12.34 9.00 11.26
C SER A 58 12.11 7.50 11.17
N ILE A 59 12.15 6.98 9.95
CA ILE A 59 12.22 5.53 9.70
C ILE A 59 13.68 5.10 9.89
N GLU A 60 13.89 4.14 10.79
CA GLU A 60 15.22 3.59 11.09
C GLU A 60 15.64 2.51 10.08
N PHE A 61 16.95 2.29 9.92
CA PHE A 61 17.49 1.31 8.95
C PHE A 61 16.94 -0.09 9.15
N ASP A 62 16.82 -0.56 10.40
CA ASP A 62 16.27 -1.88 10.71
C ASP A 62 14.83 -2.03 10.22
N GLN A 63 14.03 -0.95 10.23
CA GLN A 63 12.69 -0.97 9.69
C GLN A 63 12.70 -1.10 8.17
N VAL A 64 13.55 -0.32 7.49
CA VAL A 64 13.69 -0.39 6.02
C VAL A 64 14.06 -1.80 5.57
N ASP A 65 14.95 -2.48 6.30
CA ASP A 65 15.37 -3.84 5.96
C ASP A 65 14.25 -4.87 6.15
N ARG A 66 13.44 -4.74 7.21
CA ARG A 66 12.27 -5.62 7.42
C ARG A 66 11.20 -5.45 6.34
N GLU A 67 10.96 -4.21 5.92
CA GLU A 67 9.88 -3.89 4.99
C GLU A 67 10.28 -4.10 3.52
N ARG A 68 11.53 -4.49 3.27
CA ARG A 68 12.05 -4.70 1.91
C ARG A 68 11.36 -5.82 1.14
N THR A 69 10.83 -6.83 1.83
CA THR A 69 10.20 -8.03 1.23
C THR A 69 8.67 -7.97 1.26
N TRP A 70 8.10 -6.76 1.20
CA TRP A 70 6.65 -6.53 1.22
C TRP A 70 5.89 -7.24 0.08
N ASP A 71 6.57 -7.60 -1.00
CA ASP A 71 5.98 -8.30 -2.15
C ASP A 71 5.75 -9.81 -1.89
N ASP A 72 6.30 -10.37 -0.81
CA ASP A 72 6.15 -11.78 -0.43
C ASP A 72 4.68 -12.19 -0.29
N GLN A 73 3.85 -11.35 0.34
CA GLN A 73 2.42 -11.64 0.49
C GLN A 73 1.69 -11.63 -0.85
N VAL A 74 2.07 -10.72 -1.76
CA VAL A 74 1.46 -10.66 -3.09
C VAL A 74 1.84 -11.90 -3.89
N ILE A 75 3.10 -12.31 -3.87
CA ILE A 75 3.59 -13.52 -4.53
C ILE A 75 2.89 -14.77 -3.96
N PHE A 76 2.81 -14.89 -2.64
CA PHE A 76 2.15 -16.01 -1.97
C PHE A 76 0.67 -16.10 -2.34
N ASN A 77 -0.09 -15.02 -2.22
CA ASN A 77 -1.52 -15.03 -2.55
C ASN A 77 -1.76 -15.35 -4.03
N SER A 78 -0.90 -14.85 -4.91
CA SER A 78 -0.98 -15.12 -6.36
C SER A 78 -0.77 -16.59 -6.66
N LEU A 79 0.20 -17.23 -5.99
CA LEU A 79 0.42 -18.67 -6.09
C LEU A 79 -0.80 -19.45 -5.59
N VAL A 80 -1.35 -19.09 -4.42
CA VAL A 80 -2.53 -19.76 -3.85
C VAL A 80 -3.74 -19.66 -4.79
N ILE A 81 -4.05 -18.46 -5.29
CA ILE A 81 -5.18 -18.24 -6.22
C ILE A 81 -4.98 -19.03 -7.51
N TYR A 82 -3.76 -19.04 -8.03
CA TYR A 82 -3.44 -19.77 -9.26
C TYR A 82 -3.53 -21.29 -9.08
N LEU A 83 -3.03 -21.84 -7.96
CA LEU A 83 -3.17 -23.26 -7.64
C LEU A 83 -4.65 -23.63 -7.43
N LEU A 84 -5.44 -22.75 -6.80
CA LEU A 84 -6.89 -22.94 -6.68
C LEU A 84 -7.56 -23.01 -8.06
N LYS A 85 -7.16 -22.13 -8.99
CA LYS A 85 -7.64 -22.18 -10.38
C LYS A 85 -7.29 -23.52 -11.04
N LEU A 86 -6.06 -23.99 -10.91
CA LEU A 86 -5.63 -25.24 -11.54
C LEU A 86 -6.33 -26.49 -10.97
N TYR A 87 -6.41 -26.60 -9.64
CA TYR A 87 -6.80 -27.85 -8.98
C TYR A 87 -8.25 -27.91 -8.54
N VAL A 88 -8.90 -26.78 -8.30
CA VAL A 88 -10.28 -26.74 -7.80
C VAL A 88 -11.25 -26.27 -8.87
N LEU A 89 -10.94 -25.17 -9.55
CA LEU A 89 -11.80 -24.64 -10.62
C LEU A 89 -11.59 -25.39 -11.94
N GLY A 90 -10.35 -25.80 -12.24
CA GLY A 90 -10.00 -26.40 -13.51
C GLY A 90 -10.38 -25.50 -14.68
N THR A 91 -11.14 -26.04 -15.65
CA THR A 91 -11.65 -25.31 -16.81
C THR A 91 -12.98 -24.60 -16.56
N ASN A 92 -13.53 -24.66 -15.34
CA ASN A 92 -14.76 -23.93 -15.04
C ASN A 92 -14.48 -22.44 -15.14
N THR A 93 -15.34 -21.75 -15.88
CA THR A 93 -15.28 -20.31 -16.03
C THR A 93 -16.13 -19.63 -14.97
N LEU A 94 -15.53 -18.66 -14.29
CA LEU A 94 -16.28 -17.83 -13.36
C LEU A 94 -17.02 -16.73 -14.15
N PRO A 95 -18.24 -16.37 -13.73
CA PRO A 95 -18.92 -15.23 -14.34
C PRO A 95 -18.08 -13.97 -14.13
N PHE A 96 -18.09 -13.06 -15.12
CA PHE A 96 -17.32 -11.83 -15.02
C PHE A 96 -17.86 -10.93 -13.88
N TRP A 97 -19.19 -10.78 -13.80
CA TRP A 97 -19.87 -9.93 -12.82
C TRP A 97 -21.11 -10.62 -12.23
N ARG A 98 -21.30 -10.48 -10.91
CA ARG A 98 -22.50 -10.91 -10.19
C ARG A 98 -22.78 -9.99 -8.99
N LEU A 99 -23.98 -9.40 -8.97
CA LEU A 99 -24.37 -8.47 -7.90
C LEU A 99 -24.69 -9.20 -6.58
N ASP A 100 -25.33 -10.36 -6.65
CA ASP A 100 -25.65 -11.20 -5.49
C ASP A 100 -24.38 -11.68 -4.77
N GLY A 101 -23.38 -12.11 -5.53
CA GLY A 101 -22.05 -12.44 -5.00
C GLY A 101 -21.35 -11.25 -4.37
N MET A 102 -21.39 -10.08 -5.01
CA MET A 102 -20.80 -8.85 -4.46
C MET A 102 -21.47 -8.45 -3.13
N ALA A 103 -22.80 -8.48 -3.07
CA ALA A 103 -23.55 -8.19 -1.86
C ALA A 103 -23.19 -9.18 -0.74
N LEU A 104 -23.06 -10.47 -1.07
CA LEU A 104 -22.65 -11.49 -0.10
C LEU A 104 -21.21 -11.26 0.40
N VAL A 105 -20.26 -10.90 -0.47
CA VAL A 105 -18.89 -10.53 -0.04
C VAL A 105 -18.92 -9.37 0.95
N VAL A 106 -19.69 -8.32 0.68
CA VAL A 106 -19.80 -7.15 1.57
C VAL A 106 -20.38 -7.56 2.93
N LEU A 107 -21.45 -8.36 2.95
CA LEU A 107 -22.05 -8.85 4.19
C LEU A 107 -21.10 -9.74 5.00
N LEU A 108 -20.36 -10.62 4.31
CA LEU A 108 -19.35 -11.48 4.94
C LEU A 108 -18.18 -10.66 5.51
N HIS A 109 -17.79 -9.59 4.82
CA HIS A 109 -16.76 -8.68 5.29
C HIS A 109 -17.22 -7.97 6.58
N VAL A 110 -18.32 -7.21 6.48
CA VAL A 110 -18.86 -6.37 7.57
C VAL A 110 -19.21 -7.17 8.83
N GLY A 111 -19.65 -8.42 8.68
CA GLY A 111 -19.99 -9.29 9.80
C GLY A 111 -18.85 -10.24 10.20
N PRO A 112 -18.83 -11.48 9.67
CA PRO A 112 -17.89 -12.52 10.09
C PRO A 112 -16.40 -12.15 10.02
N VAL A 113 -15.95 -11.51 8.94
CA VAL A 113 -14.51 -11.24 8.75
C VAL A 113 -14.01 -10.26 9.80
N GLU A 114 -14.69 -9.12 9.97
CA GLU A 114 -14.31 -8.13 10.98
C GLU A 114 -14.35 -8.70 12.41
N PHE A 115 -15.38 -9.49 12.73
CA PHE A 115 -15.49 -10.11 14.05
C PHE A 115 -14.36 -11.12 14.32
N ILE A 116 -14.11 -12.04 13.38
CA ILE A 116 -13.09 -13.08 13.53
C ILE A 116 -11.71 -12.45 13.56
N TYR A 117 -11.44 -11.47 12.68
CA TYR A 117 -10.18 -10.75 12.68
C TYR A 117 -9.94 -10.04 14.02
N TYR A 118 -10.94 -9.31 14.54
CA TYR A 118 -10.79 -8.55 15.79
C TYR A 118 -10.32 -9.44 16.94
N TRP A 119 -10.94 -10.61 17.12
CA TRP A 119 -10.54 -11.55 18.15
C TRP A 119 -9.20 -12.22 17.88
N PHE A 120 -8.92 -12.57 16.63
CA PHE A 120 -7.63 -13.14 16.24
C PHE A 120 -6.49 -12.15 16.50
N HIS A 121 -6.65 -10.91 16.07
CA HIS A 121 -5.68 -9.85 16.27
C HIS A 121 -5.47 -9.57 17.76
N ARG A 122 -6.56 -9.46 18.54
CA ARG A 122 -6.45 -9.33 20.01
C ARG A 122 -5.72 -10.53 20.64
N ALA A 123 -5.93 -11.74 20.16
CA ALA A 123 -5.21 -12.92 20.62
C ALA A 123 -3.71 -12.88 20.25
N LEU A 124 -3.35 -12.36 19.07
CA LEU A 124 -1.95 -12.13 18.69
C LEU A 124 -1.22 -11.19 19.64
N HIS A 125 -1.94 -10.27 20.31
CA HIS A 125 -1.38 -9.40 21.34
C HIS A 125 -1.23 -10.06 22.73
N HIS A 126 -1.61 -11.33 22.87
CA HIS A 126 -1.24 -12.12 24.04
C HIS A 126 0.26 -12.38 24.05
N HIS A 127 0.91 -12.24 25.21
CA HIS A 127 2.37 -12.21 25.37
C HIS A 127 3.14 -13.29 24.57
N PHE A 128 2.62 -14.52 24.53
CA PHE A 128 3.24 -15.64 23.81
C PHE A 128 3.21 -15.47 22.28
N LEU A 129 2.07 -15.09 21.73
CA LEU A 129 1.88 -14.90 20.29
C LEU A 129 2.54 -13.60 19.84
N TYR A 130 2.45 -12.56 20.67
CA TYR A 130 3.08 -11.28 20.38
C TYR A 130 4.58 -11.43 20.23
N SER A 131 5.27 -12.04 21.21
CA SER A 131 6.73 -12.12 21.18
C SER A 131 7.28 -12.94 20.00
N ARG A 132 6.50 -13.91 19.50
CA ARG A 132 6.94 -14.87 18.47
C ARG A 132 6.50 -14.52 17.06
N TYR A 133 5.38 -13.83 16.95
CA TYR A 133 4.74 -13.56 15.68
C TYR A 133 4.57 -12.04 15.52
N HIS A 134 3.65 -11.46 16.29
CA HIS A 134 3.11 -10.14 15.96
C HIS A 134 4.02 -8.96 16.32
N SER A 135 5.03 -9.17 17.17
CA SER A 135 6.04 -8.16 17.50
C SER A 135 6.86 -7.74 16.29
N HIS A 136 7.02 -8.62 15.28
CA HIS A 136 7.73 -8.29 14.06
C HIS A 136 7.02 -7.18 13.28
N HIS A 137 5.70 -7.27 13.16
CA HIS A 137 4.86 -6.23 12.55
C HIS A 137 4.92 -4.92 13.34
N HIS A 138 4.75 -5.01 14.67
CA HIS A 138 4.77 -3.85 15.58
C HIS A 138 6.13 -3.20 15.80
N SER A 139 7.20 -3.84 15.33
CA SER A 139 8.53 -3.22 15.35
C SER A 139 8.63 -2.02 14.39
N SER A 140 7.71 -1.90 13.43
CA SER A 140 7.58 -0.79 12.50
C SER A 140 6.67 0.32 13.03
N ILE A 141 7.18 1.13 13.97
CA ILE A 141 6.42 2.19 14.65
C ILE A 141 6.00 3.32 13.71
N VAL A 142 6.87 3.69 12.77
CA VAL A 142 6.57 4.72 11.76
C VAL A 142 6.04 3.98 10.53
N THR A 143 4.75 3.66 10.54
CA THR A 143 4.17 2.82 9.50
C THR A 143 4.34 3.44 8.10
N GLU A 144 4.73 2.62 7.12
CA GLU A 144 4.55 2.89 5.70
C GLU A 144 3.43 1.97 5.16
N PRO A 145 2.79 2.26 4.01
CA PRO A 145 1.76 1.38 3.45
C PRO A 145 2.17 -0.10 3.35
N ILE A 146 3.46 -0.36 3.16
CA ILE A 146 4.05 -1.70 3.12
C ILE A 146 4.13 -2.39 4.49
N THR A 147 4.15 -1.66 5.60
CA THR A 147 4.11 -2.24 6.94
C THR A 147 2.88 -3.14 7.12
N ALA A 148 1.78 -2.83 6.43
CA ALA A 148 0.54 -3.61 6.46
C ALA A 148 0.71 -5.08 6.06
N VAL A 149 1.74 -5.37 5.28
CA VAL A 149 2.01 -6.70 4.72
C VAL A 149 3.32 -7.28 5.22
N VAL A 150 3.89 -6.72 6.28
CA VAL A 150 5.14 -7.21 6.89
C VAL A 150 4.77 -7.99 8.15
N HIS A 151 4.56 -9.29 7.95
CA HIS A 151 4.22 -10.23 9.00
C HIS A 151 5.03 -11.53 8.83
N PRO A 152 5.21 -12.30 9.90
CA PRO A 152 5.68 -13.67 9.78
C PRO A 152 4.74 -14.51 8.90
N PHE A 153 5.31 -15.50 8.20
CA PHE A 153 4.57 -16.31 7.22
C PHE A 153 3.31 -16.98 7.78
N ALA A 154 3.32 -17.43 9.04
CA ALA A 154 2.14 -18.03 9.69
C ALA A 154 0.98 -17.03 9.88
N GLU A 155 1.28 -15.77 10.18
CA GLU A 155 0.27 -14.72 10.24
C GLU A 155 -0.27 -14.42 8.84
N HIS A 156 0.58 -14.41 7.81
CA HIS A 156 0.13 -14.25 6.43
C HIS A 156 -0.87 -15.31 6.00
N ILE A 157 -0.63 -16.59 6.32
CA ILE A 157 -1.60 -17.67 6.06
C ILE A 157 -2.91 -17.38 6.79
N SER A 158 -2.83 -17.04 8.08
CA SER A 158 -4.00 -16.79 8.93
C SER A 158 -4.85 -15.63 8.39
N TYR A 159 -4.22 -14.49 8.07
CA TYR A 159 -4.90 -13.35 7.48
C TYR A 159 -5.45 -13.65 6.09
N THR A 160 -4.75 -14.44 5.27
CA THR A 160 -5.26 -14.86 3.96
C THR A 160 -6.51 -15.71 4.10
N ILE A 161 -6.55 -16.64 5.06
CA ILE A 161 -7.73 -17.47 5.34
C ILE A 161 -8.89 -16.61 5.86
N ILE A 162 -8.65 -15.75 6.84
CA ILE A 162 -9.70 -14.95 7.48
C ILE A 162 -10.24 -13.90 6.50
N VAL A 163 -9.36 -13.08 5.93
CA VAL A 163 -9.77 -11.88 5.19
C VAL A 163 -10.19 -12.21 3.77
N ALA A 164 -9.41 -13.01 3.04
CA ALA A 164 -9.71 -13.37 1.65
C ALA A 164 -10.47 -14.71 1.56
N GLY A 165 -10.08 -15.69 2.36
CA GLY A 165 -10.63 -17.04 2.32
C GLY A 165 -12.11 -17.07 2.68
N ILE A 166 -12.53 -16.47 3.80
CA ILE A 166 -13.93 -16.50 4.23
C ILE A 166 -14.87 -15.98 3.12
N PRO A 167 -14.71 -14.77 2.55
CA PRO A 167 -15.64 -14.28 1.53
C PRO A 167 -15.54 -15.03 0.21
N ILE A 168 -14.33 -15.30 -0.29
CA ILE A 168 -14.12 -15.91 -1.61
C ILE A 168 -14.57 -17.37 -1.61
N VAL A 169 -14.20 -18.15 -0.59
CA VAL A 169 -14.60 -19.56 -0.51
C VAL A 169 -16.11 -19.67 -0.26
N THR A 170 -16.69 -18.84 0.60
CA THR A 170 -18.14 -18.88 0.85
C THR A 170 -18.93 -18.54 -0.41
N THR A 171 -18.57 -17.46 -1.12
CA THR A 171 -19.24 -17.12 -2.39
C THR A 171 -19.02 -18.15 -3.48
N PHE A 172 -17.87 -18.82 -3.50
CA PHE A 172 -17.63 -19.95 -4.40
C PHE A 172 -18.55 -21.13 -4.08
N LEU A 173 -18.66 -21.54 -2.81
CA LEU A 173 -19.53 -22.62 -2.37
C LEU A 173 -21.02 -22.30 -2.59
N CYS A 174 -21.41 -21.04 -2.50
CA CYS A 174 -22.76 -20.57 -2.82
C CYS A 174 -23.00 -20.40 -4.34
N GLY A 175 -21.99 -20.60 -5.19
CA GLY A 175 -22.11 -20.44 -6.66
C GLY A 175 -22.32 -18.98 -7.12
N THR A 176 -21.96 -18.00 -6.29
CA THR A 176 -22.18 -16.56 -6.56
C THR A 176 -20.89 -15.79 -6.83
N VAL A 177 -19.71 -16.42 -6.68
CA VAL A 177 -18.42 -15.77 -6.92
C VAL A 177 -18.28 -15.28 -8.38
N SER A 178 -17.63 -14.14 -8.56
CA SER A 178 -17.32 -13.56 -9.88
C SER A 178 -15.90 -12.96 -9.92
N HIS A 179 -15.37 -12.74 -11.12
CA HIS A 179 -14.06 -12.12 -11.29
C HIS A 179 -14.02 -10.71 -10.68
N VAL A 180 -15.05 -9.91 -10.93
CA VAL A 180 -15.10 -8.54 -10.41
C VAL A 180 -15.25 -8.52 -8.89
N SER A 181 -16.00 -9.45 -8.28
CA SER A 181 -16.08 -9.54 -6.81
C SER A 181 -14.74 -9.86 -6.17
N ILE A 182 -13.96 -10.78 -6.74
CA ILE A 182 -12.61 -11.10 -6.24
C ILE A 182 -11.68 -9.88 -6.41
N PHE A 183 -11.66 -9.27 -7.60
CA PHE A 183 -10.78 -8.15 -7.91
C PHE A 183 -11.06 -6.93 -7.02
N LEU A 184 -12.33 -6.51 -6.92
CA LEU A 184 -12.70 -5.35 -6.12
C LEU A 184 -12.50 -5.59 -4.63
N TYR A 185 -12.82 -6.78 -4.13
CA TYR A 185 -12.63 -7.07 -2.71
C TYR A 185 -11.15 -7.09 -2.31
N ILE A 186 -10.29 -7.74 -3.09
CA ILE A 186 -8.84 -7.72 -2.82
C ILE A 186 -8.29 -6.29 -2.94
N SER A 187 -8.73 -5.53 -3.94
CA SER A 187 -8.34 -4.12 -4.09
C SER A 187 -8.79 -3.27 -2.90
N TYR A 188 -10.00 -3.50 -2.38
CA TYR A 188 -10.52 -2.82 -1.20
C TYR A 188 -9.68 -3.13 0.05
N ILE A 189 -9.34 -4.41 0.28
CA ILE A 189 -8.49 -4.79 1.41
C ILE A 189 -7.10 -4.16 1.31
N ASP A 190 -6.47 -4.21 0.12
CA ASP A 190 -5.16 -3.59 -0.10
C ASP A 190 -5.22 -2.06 0.09
N PHE A 191 -6.31 -1.42 -0.36
CA PHE A 191 -6.55 0.01 -0.16
C PHE A 191 -6.68 0.36 1.32
N MET A 192 -7.53 -0.35 2.05
CA MET A 192 -7.77 -0.10 3.47
C MET A 192 -6.50 -0.26 4.28
N ASN A 193 -5.76 -1.35 4.07
CA ASN A 193 -4.47 -1.58 4.70
C ASN A 193 -3.45 -0.48 4.35
N SER A 194 -3.31 -0.14 3.06
CA SER A 194 -2.36 0.90 2.65
C SER A 194 -2.69 2.26 3.27
N MET A 195 -3.98 2.62 3.33
CA MET A 195 -4.46 3.85 3.96
C MET A 195 -4.16 3.84 5.46
N GLY A 196 -4.43 2.74 6.17
CA GLY A 196 -4.22 2.66 7.61
C GLY A 196 -2.77 2.75 8.07
N HIS A 197 -1.84 2.30 7.22
CA HIS A 197 -0.42 2.30 7.51
C HIS A 197 0.35 3.45 6.85
N CYS A 198 -0.32 4.41 6.21
CA CYS A 198 0.39 5.46 5.46
C CYS A 198 1.02 6.57 6.34
N ASN A 199 0.80 6.57 7.65
CA ASN A 199 1.26 7.58 8.64
C ASN A 199 0.84 9.04 8.34
N ILE A 200 -0.15 9.22 7.47
CA ILE A 200 -0.71 10.52 7.09
C ILE A 200 -2.23 10.46 7.29
N GLU A 201 -2.80 11.48 7.92
CA GLU A 201 -4.25 11.57 8.07
C GLU A 201 -4.88 12.12 6.78
N LEU A 202 -5.59 11.23 6.07
CA LEU A 202 -6.19 11.51 4.77
C LEU A 202 -7.68 11.80 4.85
N ILE A 203 -8.36 11.38 5.92
CA ILE A 203 -9.82 11.45 6.02
C ILE A 203 -10.22 12.84 6.56
N PRO A 204 -10.88 13.70 5.77
CA PRO A 204 -11.25 15.03 6.21
C PRO A 204 -12.41 15.00 7.22
N ARG A 205 -12.50 16.02 8.08
CA ARG A 205 -13.58 16.17 9.08
C ARG A 205 -14.98 16.04 8.48
N SER A 206 -15.16 16.56 7.27
CA SER A 206 -16.42 16.54 6.53
C SER A 206 -16.93 15.12 6.26
N PHE A 207 -16.03 14.14 6.18
CA PHE A 207 -16.38 12.76 5.90
C PHE A 207 -17.21 12.13 7.03
N PHE A 208 -16.80 12.35 8.28
CA PHE A 208 -17.55 11.87 9.45
C PHE A 208 -18.66 12.81 9.88
N SER A 209 -18.56 14.13 9.61
CA SER A 209 -19.66 15.05 9.95
C SER A 209 -20.88 14.88 9.04
N LEU A 210 -20.70 14.46 7.79
CA LEU A 210 -21.80 14.18 6.85
C LEU A 210 -22.62 12.95 7.28
N PHE A 211 -21.94 11.90 7.76
CA PHE A 211 -22.60 10.69 8.26
C PHE A 211 -21.87 10.16 9.51
N PRO A 212 -22.23 10.64 10.71
CA PRO A 212 -21.55 10.29 11.96
C PRO A 212 -21.37 8.79 12.26
N PRO A 213 -22.34 7.91 11.92
CA PRO A 213 -22.17 6.46 12.14
C PRO A 213 -20.99 5.85 11.37
N LEU A 214 -20.48 6.51 10.32
CA LEU A 214 -19.37 6.01 9.51
C LEU A 214 -18.08 5.82 10.32
N LYS A 215 -17.90 6.58 11.41
CA LYS A 215 -16.78 6.45 12.34
C LYS A 215 -16.64 5.03 12.92
N TYR A 216 -17.74 4.28 13.03
CA TYR A 216 -17.74 2.90 13.53
C TYR A 216 -17.49 1.87 12.42
N LEU A 217 -17.69 2.26 11.16
CA LEU A 217 -17.58 1.38 9.99
C LEU A 217 -16.27 1.57 9.22
N LEU A 218 -15.52 2.64 9.48
CA LEU A 218 -14.26 2.95 8.82
C LEU A 218 -13.29 3.57 9.83
N TYR A 219 -12.16 2.91 10.08
CA TYR A 219 -11.09 3.49 10.88
C TYR A 219 -10.30 4.54 10.08
N THR A 220 -9.62 5.43 10.79
CA THR A 220 -8.72 6.44 10.23
C THR A 220 -7.26 5.99 10.30
N PRO A 221 -6.38 6.47 9.39
CA PRO A 221 -4.93 6.26 9.53
C PRO A 221 -4.41 6.57 10.95
N SER A 222 -4.91 7.64 11.58
CA SER A 222 -4.60 7.97 12.99
C SER A 222 -5.02 6.90 13.99
N PHE A 223 -6.21 6.31 13.84
CA PHE A 223 -6.71 5.25 14.72
C PHE A 223 -5.82 4.01 14.68
N HIS A 224 -5.40 3.60 13.48
CA HIS A 224 -4.53 2.43 13.32
C HIS A 224 -3.07 2.73 13.66
N SER A 225 -2.55 3.91 13.34
CA SER A 225 -1.20 4.30 13.76
C SER A 225 -1.07 4.36 15.30
N LEU A 226 -2.15 4.73 16.00
CA LEU A 226 -2.19 4.68 17.46
C LEU A 226 -2.07 3.23 18.00
N HIS A 227 -2.62 2.26 17.29
CA HIS A 227 -2.42 0.83 17.61
C HIS A 227 -0.93 0.44 17.57
N HIS A 228 -0.19 0.89 16.56
CA HIS A 228 1.26 0.65 16.43
C HIS A 228 2.12 1.35 17.48
N THR A 229 1.57 2.32 18.21
CA THR A 229 2.32 3.05 19.25
C THR A 229 1.93 2.64 20.67
N GLN A 230 0.68 2.25 20.91
CA GLN A 230 0.17 1.82 22.23
C GLN A 230 0.10 0.31 22.38
N PHE A 231 0.04 -0.45 21.28
CA PHE A 231 -0.04 -1.91 21.15
C PHE A 231 -1.28 -2.58 21.76
N ARG A 232 -1.92 -1.98 22.77
CA ARG A 232 -2.99 -2.62 23.58
C ARG A 232 -4.40 -2.08 23.33
N THR A 233 -4.58 -1.33 22.26
CA THR A 233 -5.82 -0.63 21.92
C THR A 233 -6.05 -0.70 20.41
N ASN A 234 -7.28 -0.45 19.95
CA ASN A 234 -7.61 -0.30 18.52
C ASN A 234 -7.26 -1.54 17.66
N TYR A 235 -7.91 -2.67 17.91
CA TYR A 235 -7.63 -3.96 17.25
C TYR A 235 -8.41 -4.21 15.95
N ALA A 236 -9.38 -3.36 15.59
CA ALA A 236 -10.22 -3.55 14.42
C ALA A 236 -9.44 -3.69 13.09
N LEU A 237 -10.00 -4.45 12.14
CA LEU A 237 -9.47 -4.57 10.78
C LEU A 237 -9.83 -3.34 9.94
N THR A 238 -11.12 -3.12 9.67
CA THR A 238 -11.64 -1.92 8.98
C THR A 238 -12.67 -1.15 9.80
N MET A 239 -13.38 -1.84 10.70
CA MET A 239 -14.55 -1.30 11.41
C MET A 239 -14.29 -1.17 12.92
N PRO A 240 -14.05 0.06 13.43
CA PRO A 240 -13.82 0.29 14.86
C PRO A 240 -14.95 -0.16 15.79
N ILE A 241 -16.14 -0.47 15.28
CA ILE A 241 -17.33 -0.87 16.08
C ILE A 241 -16.99 -1.87 17.19
N TYR A 242 -16.14 -2.87 16.93
CA TYR A 242 -15.77 -3.87 17.91
C TYR A 242 -14.89 -3.29 19.04
N ASP A 243 -13.98 -2.35 18.73
CA ASP A 243 -13.21 -1.65 19.76
C ASP A 243 -14.09 -0.79 20.66
N TYR A 244 -15.14 -0.16 20.11
CA TYR A 244 -16.12 0.58 20.89
C TYR A 244 -17.00 -0.36 21.75
N MET A 245 -17.45 -1.49 21.19
CA MET A 245 -18.28 -2.47 21.90
C MET A 245 -17.55 -3.13 23.07
N TYR A 246 -16.27 -3.45 22.90
CA TYR A 246 -15.46 -4.15 23.90
C TYR A 246 -14.57 -3.22 24.74
N GLY A 247 -14.64 -1.90 24.51
CA GLY A 247 -13.91 -0.91 25.30
C GLY A 247 -12.39 -0.96 25.13
N THR A 248 -11.91 -1.35 23.95
CA THR A 248 -10.48 -1.37 23.58
C THR A 248 -10.07 -0.17 22.74
N ASN A 249 -10.97 0.79 22.51
CA ASN A 249 -10.61 2.03 21.88
C ASN A 249 -9.65 2.86 22.77
N ASP A 250 -8.67 3.51 22.16
CA ASP A 250 -7.82 4.44 22.90
C ASP A 250 -8.52 5.79 23.07
N LYS A 251 -8.46 6.36 24.28
CA LYS A 251 -9.11 7.63 24.62
C LYS A 251 -8.56 8.82 23.82
N SER A 252 -7.32 8.74 23.34
CA SER A 252 -6.67 9.78 22.56
C SER A 252 -6.97 9.70 21.05
N SER A 253 -7.69 8.66 20.59
CA SER A 253 -7.97 8.46 19.15
C SER A 253 -8.59 9.69 18.48
N ASP A 254 -9.59 10.30 19.12
CA ASP A 254 -10.28 11.47 18.56
C ASP A 254 -9.37 12.71 18.59
N SER A 255 -8.63 12.93 19.67
CA SER A 255 -7.71 14.06 19.76
C SER A 255 -6.55 13.95 18.76
N LEU A 256 -6.05 12.73 18.52
CA LEU A 256 -4.97 12.47 17.58
C LEU A 256 -5.45 12.73 16.14
N TYR A 257 -6.64 12.23 15.79
CA TYR A 257 -7.27 12.51 14.50
C TYR A 257 -7.36 14.01 14.22
N GLU A 258 -7.89 14.77 15.19
CA GLU A 258 -8.06 16.21 15.04
C GLU A 258 -6.73 16.97 14.96
N THR A 259 -5.77 16.64 15.81
CA THR A 259 -4.44 17.27 15.83
C THR A 259 -3.67 16.98 14.55
N SER A 260 -3.73 15.74 14.04
CA SER A 260 -3.08 15.37 12.78
C SER A 260 -3.65 16.16 11.60
N LEU A 261 -4.95 16.46 11.57
CA LEU A 261 -5.52 17.27 10.48
C LEU A 261 -5.07 18.73 10.47
N GLU A 262 -4.72 19.28 11.64
CA GLU A 262 -4.27 20.66 11.82
C GLU A 262 -2.78 20.86 11.53
N GLN A 263 -2.02 19.77 11.35
CA GLN A 263 -0.59 19.86 11.11
C GLN A 263 -0.28 20.41 9.71
N GLU A 264 0.24 21.64 9.68
CA GLU A 264 0.68 22.34 8.46
C GLU A 264 1.98 21.75 7.88
N GLU A 265 2.29 22.13 6.63
CA GLU A 265 3.56 21.78 5.98
C GLU A 265 4.76 22.32 6.79
N GLU A 266 5.76 21.47 7.02
CA GLU A 266 6.94 21.81 7.82
C GLU A 266 7.86 22.75 7.00
N LYS A 267 8.25 23.88 7.59
CA LYS A 267 9.17 24.82 6.93
C LYS A 267 10.61 24.30 7.02
N PRO A 268 11.33 24.13 5.90
CA PRO A 268 12.73 23.70 5.94
C PRO A 268 13.67 24.84 6.33
N ASP A 269 14.77 24.48 6.99
CA ASP A 269 15.89 25.38 7.28
C ASP A 269 16.81 25.53 6.05
N ALA A 270 16.91 24.48 5.24
CA ALA A 270 17.69 24.48 4.01
C ALA A 270 17.01 23.68 2.89
N ILE A 271 17.17 24.15 1.66
CA ILE A 271 16.64 23.50 0.46
C ILE A 271 17.79 23.13 -0.47
N HIS A 272 17.90 21.84 -0.80
CA HIS A 272 18.75 21.34 -1.86
C HIS A 272 17.92 21.17 -3.14
N LEU A 273 18.17 21.98 -4.16
CA LEU A 273 17.49 21.88 -5.45
C LEU A 273 18.26 20.97 -6.40
N THR A 274 17.60 19.94 -6.95
CA THR A 274 18.15 19.00 -7.92
C THR A 274 17.31 18.93 -9.20
N HIS A 275 17.86 18.34 -10.26
CA HIS A 275 17.20 18.15 -11.55
C HIS A 275 17.57 16.79 -12.15
N LEU A 276 16.80 16.34 -13.14
CA LEU A 276 17.03 15.07 -13.83
C LEU A 276 18.18 15.19 -14.81
N THR A 277 19.08 14.21 -14.86
CA THR A 277 20.22 14.22 -15.80
C THR A 277 19.90 13.44 -17.07
N SER A 278 19.34 12.24 -16.93
CA SER A 278 18.93 11.35 -18.01
C SER A 278 17.53 10.78 -17.75
N LEU A 279 16.90 10.17 -18.74
CA LEU A 279 15.60 9.50 -18.56
C LEU A 279 15.64 8.46 -17.43
N ASP A 280 16.75 7.73 -17.30
CA ASP A 280 16.91 6.68 -16.30
C ASP A 280 17.07 7.25 -14.87
N SER A 281 17.43 8.53 -14.73
CA SER A 281 17.57 9.16 -13.41
C SER A 281 16.24 9.27 -12.64
N ILE A 282 15.09 9.08 -13.31
CA ILE A 282 13.75 8.96 -12.67
C ILE A 282 13.72 7.82 -11.64
N TYR A 283 14.42 6.71 -11.90
CA TYR A 283 14.41 5.54 -11.02
C TYR A 283 15.23 5.73 -9.74
N HIS A 284 16.01 6.81 -9.66
CA HIS A 284 16.83 7.10 -8.49
C HIS A 284 16.16 8.02 -7.48
N PHE A 285 14.90 8.39 -7.71
CA PHE A 285 14.10 9.08 -6.70
C PHE A 285 13.57 8.12 -5.65
N ARG A 286 13.70 8.50 -4.37
CA ARG A 286 13.20 7.74 -3.22
C ARG A 286 11.67 7.55 -3.24
N LEU A 287 10.94 8.43 -3.94
CA LEU A 287 9.49 8.26 -4.17
C LEU A 287 9.16 7.06 -5.05
N GLY A 288 10.08 6.65 -5.93
CA GLY A 288 9.90 5.49 -6.81
C GLY A 288 10.31 4.18 -6.15
N PHE A 289 11.08 3.38 -6.87
CA PHE A 289 11.56 2.10 -6.38
C PHE A 289 12.81 2.30 -5.50
N SER A 290 12.66 2.07 -4.19
CA SER A 290 13.77 2.18 -3.23
C SER A 290 14.98 1.34 -3.65
N SER A 291 14.74 0.12 -4.15
CA SER A 291 15.78 -0.80 -4.62
C SER A 291 16.58 -0.28 -5.81
N LEU A 292 15.99 0.51 -6.70
CA LEU A 292 16.71 1.14 -7.81
C LEU A 292 17.48 2.37 -7.31
N SER A 293 16.85 3.16 -6.42
CA SER A 293 17.48 4.35 -5.85
C SER A 293 18.70 4.08 -4.97
N SER A 294 18.78 2.89 -4.36
CA SER A 294 19.91 2.50 -3.50
C SER A 294 21.18 2.12 -4.28
N HIS A 295 21.10 1.95 -5.61
CA HIS A 295 22.25 1.62 -6.44
C HIS A 295 22.73 2.84 -7.24
N PRO A 296 24.04 2.92 -7.58
CA PRO A 296 24.53 3.91 -8.53
C PRO A 296 23.82 3.79 -9.87
N LEU A 297 23.63 4.93 -10.55
CA LEU A 297 23.07 4.97 -11.90
C LEU A 297 23.96 4.16 -12.84
N SER A 298 23.44 3.03 -13.33
CA SER A 298 24.12 2.16 -14.29
C SER A 298 23.17 1.69 -15.38
N SER A 299 23.70 1.56 -16.61
CA SER A 299 22.93 1.02 -17.72
C SER A 299 22.71 -0.48 -17.50
N ARG A 300 21.47 -0.87 -17.22
CA ARG A 300 21.08 -2.26 -17.02
C ARG A 300 20.12 -2.69 -18.12
N CYS A 301 20.28 -3.92 -18.61
CA CYS A 301 19.50 -4.44 -19.73
C CYS A 301 17.97 -4.39 -19.48
N TYR A 302 17.51 -4.66 -18.26
CA TYR A 302 16.07 -4.61 -17.95
C TYR A 302 15.48 -3.19 -17.97
N LEU A 303 16.29 -2.12 -17.84
CA LEU A 303 15.80 -0.75 -17.99
C LEU A 303 15.34 -0.48 -19.42
N VAL A 304 15.83 -1.25 -20.41
CA VAL A 304 15.33 -1.21 -21.79
C VAL A 304 13.87 -1.62 -21.85
N LEU A 305 13.47 -2.67 -21.10
CA LEU A 305 12.08 -3.11 -21.02
C LEU A 305 11.19 -2.08 -20.32
N MET A 306 11.76 -1.29 -19.40
CA MET A 306 11.07 -0.23 -18.68
C MET A 306 10.96 1.09 -19.46
N ARG A 307 11.58 1.21 -20.66
CA ARG A 307 11.56 2.45 -21.46
C ARG A 307 10.17 3.04 -21.72
N PRO A 308 9.13 2.26 -22.09
CA PRO A 308 7.80 2.82 -22.31
C PRO A 308 7.28 3.51 -21.05
N PHE A 309 7.50 2.88 -19.90
CA PHE A 309 7.14 3.42 -18.59
C PHE A 309 7.96 4.67 -18.24
N THR A 310 9.28 4.64 -18.49
CA THR A 310 10.16 5.81 -18.30
C THR A 310 9.68 7.03 -19.10
N ILE A 311 9.28 6.83 -20.36
CA ILE A 311 8.81 7.90 -21.24
C ILE A 311 7.49 8.48 -20.71
N ILE A 312 6.56 7.63 -20.28
CA ILE A 312 5.28 8.07 -19.71
C ILE A 312 5.52 8.90 -18.44
N ILE A 313 6.35 8.44 -17.51
CA ILE A 313 6.65 9.20 -16.28
C ILE A 313 7.38 10.49 -16.62
N SER A 314 8.35 10.46 -17.54
CA SER A 314 9.06 11.66 -18.00
C SER A 314 8.07 12.70 -18.54
N PHE A 315 7.11 12.28 -19.36
CA PHE A 315 6.06 13.16 -19.87
C PHE A 315 5.20 13.71 -18.74
N ILE A 316 4.79 12.89 -17.77
CA ILE A 316 3.99 13.34 -16.62
C ILE A 316 4.77 14.39 -15.80
N LEU A 317 6.02 14.10 -15.44
CA LEU A 317 6.86 15.00 -14.65
C LEU A 317 7.05 16.35 -15.34
N THR A 318 7.38 16.32 -16.63
CA THR A 318 7.66 17.55 -17.41
C THR A 318 6.40 18.34 -17.78
N SER A 319 5.25 17.68 -17.98
CA SER A 319 4.01 18.33 -18.41
C SER A 319 3.19 18.90 -17.25
N PHE A 320 3.20 18.24 -16.08
CA PHE A 320 2.32 18.63 -14.97
C PHE A 320 2.97 19.54 -13.92
N SER A 321 4.30 19.69 -13.94
CA SER A 321 4.98 20.47 -12.91
C SER A 321 6.03 21.39 -13.50
N SER A 322 5.69 22.68 -13.62
CA SER A 322 6.69 23.74 -13.85
C SER A 322 7.42 24.14 -12.57
N ARG A 323 6.95 23.66 -11.41
CA ARG A 323 7.44 24.00 -10.08
C ARG A 323 8.29 22.87 -9.50
N ALA A 324 9.23 23.24 -8.65
CA ALA A 324 9.97 22.26 -7.88
C ALA A 324 9.06 21.67 -6.79
N PHE A 325 9.17 20.37 -6.54
CA PHE A 325 8.43 19.69 -5.47
C PHE A 325 9.38 18.93 -4.54
N VAL A 326 8.98 18.78 -3.27
CA VAL A 326 9.76 18.06 -2.26
C VAL A 326 9.67 16.56 -2.54
N PHE A 327 10.80 15.87 -2.58
CA PHE A 327 10.83 14.41 -2.75
C PHE A 327 11.54 13.68 -1.61
N GLU A 328 12.30 14.40 -0.77
CA GLU A 328 12.98 13.85 0.39
C GLU A 328 13.11 14.91 1.48
N ARG A 329 12.95 14.49 2.73
CA ARG A 329 13.17 15.27 3.94
C ARG A 329 14.18 14.54 4.80
N ASN A 330 15.24 15.25 5.20
CA ASN A 330 16.24 14.75 6.13
C ASN A 330 16.27 15.66 7.36
N ARG A 331 16.29 15.05 8.54
CA ARG A 331 16.42 15.78 9.81
C ARG A 331 17.75 15.46 10.43
N PHE A 332 18.55 16.48 10.68
CA PHE A 332 19.84 16.37 11.37
C PHE A 332 19.78 17.22 12.64
N ARG A 333 19.52 16.57 13.78
CA ARG A 333 19.24 17.22 15.06
C ARG A 333 18.04 18.18 14.93
N ASP A 334 18.30 19.47 15.02
CA ASP A 334 17.29 20.53 14.92
C ASP A 334 17.14 21.11 13.52
N LEU A 335 18.00 20.70 12.57
CA LEU A 335 17.97 21.17 11.19
C LEU A 335 17.11 20.26 10.32
N THR A 336 16.20 20.86 9.57
CA THR A 336 15.34 20.21 8.58
C THR A 336 15.77 20.61 7.18
N ILE A 337 16.26 19.64 6.41
CA ILE A 337 16.77 19.83 5.05
C ILE A 337 15.80 19.16 4.08
N HIS A 338 15.30 19.91 3.11
CA HIS A 338 14.44 19.39 2.05
C HIS A 338 15.21 19.28 0.73
N SER A 339 15.06 18.14 0.05
CA SER A 339 15.51 17.98 -1.33
C SER A 339 14.33 18.22 -2.26
N HIS A 340 14.46 19.22 -3.12
CA HIS A 340 13.45 19.62 -4.09
C HIS A 340 13.89 19.19 -5.48
N LEU A 341 12.99 18.54 -6.23
CA LEU A 341 13.22 18.18 -7.61
C LEU A 341 12.59 19.23 -8.53
N LEU A 342 13.39 19.81 -9.41
CA LEU A 342 12.91 20.46 -10.62
C LEU A 342 12.71 19.38 -11.70
N PRO A 343 11.48 19.15 -12.18
CA PRO A 343 11.17 18.07 -13.12
C PRO A 343 11.54 18.45 -14.57
N LYS A 344 12.80 18.88 -14.75
CA LYS A 344 13.41 19.18 -16.04
C LYS A 344 14.67 18.33 -16.18
N PHE A 345 14.92 17.86 -17.40
CA PHE A 345 16.14 17.15 -17.75
C PHE A 345 17.27 18.13 -18.05
N SER A 346 18.54 17.71 -17.94
CA SER A 346 19.69 18.55 -18.23
C SER A 346 19.65 19.15 -19.63
N SER A 347 19.12 18.43 -20.63
CA SER A 347 18.89 18.99 -21.97
C SER A 347 17.97 20.21 -21.94
N HIS A 348 16.89 20.19 -21.14
CA HIS A 348 15.97 21.31 -21.01
C HIS A 348 16.58 22.46 -20.21
N VAL A 349 17.38 22.19 -19.19
CA VAL A 349 18.03 23.22 -18.36
C VAL A 349 19.13 23.95 -19.15
N CYS A 350 19.92 23.22 -19.94
CA CYS A 350 21.00 23.79 -20.74
C CYS A 350 20.48 24.73 -21.85
N PHE A 351 19.34 24.37 -22.47
CA PHE A 351 18.68 25.23 -23.48
C PHE A 351 18.17 26.56 -22.89
N TYR A 352 17.62 26.58 -21.67
CA TYR A 352 17.15 27.84 -21.07
C TYR A 352 18.29 28.81 -20.73
N SER A 353 19.44 28.32 -20.26
CA SER A 353 20.62 29.15 -19.95
C SER A 353 21.20 29.85 -21.18
N LEU A 354 21.12 29.20 -22.35
CA LEU A 354 21.59 29.74 -23.63
C LEU A 354 20.69 30.87 -24.17
N PHE A 355 19.39 30.85 -23.86
CA PHE A 355 18.44 31.85 -24.36
C PHE A 355 18.09 32.96 -23.36
N SER A 356 18.40 32.82 -22.07
CA SER A 356 18.24 33.89 -21.08
C SER A 356 19.39 34.92 -21.06
N ASN A 357 20.41 34.72 -21.91
CA ASN A 357 21.54 35.65 -22.10
C ASN A 357 21.51 36.35 -23.48
N LEU A 358 20.37 36.28 -24.18
CA LEU A 358 20.01 37.09 -25.36
C LEU A 358 18.85 38.00 -24.96
#